data_AF-A0A350YDK9-F1
#
_entry.id   AF-A0A350YDK9-F1
#
_cell.length_a   1.000
_cell.length_b   1.000
_cell.length_c   1.000
_cell.angle_alpha   90.00
_cell.angle_beta   90.00
_cell.angle_gamma   90.00
#
_symmetry.space_group_name_H-M   'P 1'
#
loop_
_entity.id
_entity.type
_entity.pdbx_description
1 polymer ?
#
loop_
_entity_poly.entity_id
_entity_poly.type
_entity_poly.pdbx_seq_one_letter_code
_entity_poly.pdbx_strand_id
1 'polypeptide(L)'
;MKPGIAYRIITQELPPPSHSYEFILAGNGVFIRAAKSGLLVQFPLAYCPIRGLPSMKPYFNMEAPRVPRPLVEELVSAAMAQTAEILFYLNWEQDHWQLSIPSQAQDVACVTPNETTGEQYRRALIECHSHGTMKAFFSQQDDRDEQGFR
;
A
#
# COMPACT_ATOMS: atom_id res chain seq x y z
N MET A 1 0.57 23.43 -0.30
CA MET A 1 0.01 22.12 -0.72
C MET A 1 1.16 21.19 -1.02
N LYS A 2 1.16 19.95 -0.51
CA LYS A 2 2.18 18.96 -0.90
C LYS A 2 1.91 18.60 -2.38
N PRO A 3 2.91 18.66 -3.28
CA PRO A 3 2.72 18.22 -4.66
C PRO A 3 2.25 16.76 -4.69
N GLY A 4 1.31 16.43 -5.57
CA GLY A 4 0.75 15.07 -5.68
C GLY A 4 -0.42 14.74 -4.73
N ILE A 5 -0.92 15.70 -3.95
CA ILE A 5 -2.14 15.56 -3.13
C ILE A 5 -3.22 16.52 -3.62
N ALA A 6 -4.43 16.01 -3.88
CA ALA A 6 -5.60 16.82 -4.18
C ALA A 6 -6.64 16.78 -3.05
N TYR A 7 -7.43 17.85 -2.96
CA TYR A 7 -8.58 17.95 -2.06
C TYR A 7 -9.82 18.23 -2.91
N ARG A 8 -10.88 17.43 -2.77
CA ARG A 8 -12.10 17.55 -3.56
C ARG A 8 -13.34 17.44 -2.68
N ILE A 9 -14.45 17.97 -3.17
CA ILE A 9 -15.78 17.82 -2.58
C ILE A 9 -16.60 17.00 -3.56
N ILE A 10 -17.28 15.96 -3.08
CA ILE A 10 -18.15 15.16 -3.94
C ILE A 10 -19.42 15.95 -4.26
N THR A 11 -19.63 16.22 -5.55
CA THR A 11 -20.86 16.83 -6.07
C THR A 11 -21.54 15.93 -7.10
N GLN A 12 -20.78 15.02 -7.69
CA GLN A 12 -21.17 14.05 -8.71
C GLN A 12 -20.21 12.86 -8.64
N GLU A 13 -20.40 11.89 -9.53
CA GLU A 13 -19.44 10.80 -9.71
C GLU A 13 -18.05 11.35 -10.09
N LEU A 14 -17.02 10.89 -9.38
CA LEU A 14 -15.66 11.36 -9.57
C LEU A 14 -14.95 10.50 -10.62
N PRO A 15 -14.12 11.10 -11.50
CA PRO A 15 -13.24 10.32 -12.38
C PRO A 15 -12.24 9.50 -11.56
N PRO A 16 -11.50 8.56 -12.17
CA PRO A 16 -10.37 7.89 -11.51
C PRO A 16 -9.41 8.90 -10.84
N PRO A 17 -8.77 8.55 -9.71
CA PRO A 17 -7.78 9.41 -9.06
C PRO A 17 -6.69 9.84 -10.04
N SER A 18 -6.37 11.14 -10.07
CA SER A 18 -5.37 11.72 -10.98
C SER A 18 -4.11 12.22 -10.28
N HIS A 19 -4.00 11.95 -8.97
CA HIS A 19 -2.89 12.33 -8.10
C HIS A 19 -2.53 11.12 -7.25
N SER A 20 -1.36 11.13 -6.60
CA SER A 20 -0.92 10.06 -5.69
C SER A 20 -1.96 9.82 -4.58
N TYR A 21 -2.62 10.88 -4.11
CA TYR A 21 -3.80 10.79 -3.23
C TYR A 21 -4.77 11.90 -3.51
N GLU A 22 -6.03 11.60 -3.26
CA GLU A 22 -7.07 12.61 -3.18
C GLU A 22 -7.89 12.45 -1.91
N PHE A 23 -7.98 13.52 -1.14
CA PHE A 23 -8.89 13.64 -0.01
C PHE A 23 -10.24 14.11 -0.53
N ILE A 24 -11.30 13.36 -0.23
CA ILE A 24 -12.66 13.64 -0.68
C ILE A 24 -13.53 13.96 0.53
N LEU A 25 -14.16 15.12 0.51
CA LEU A 25 -15.24 15.46 1.41
C LEU A 25 -16.55 14.91 0.86
N ALA A 26 -17.21 14.03 1.62
CA ALA A 26 -18.47 13.40 1.26
C ALA A 26 -19.52 13.55 2.36
N GLY A 27 -20.78 13.28 2.02
CA GLY A 27 -21.91 13.44 2.94
C GLY A 27 -21.84 12.55 4.18
N ASN A 28 -21.10 11.45 4.10
CA ASN A 28 -20.87 10.52 5.21
C ASN A 28 -19.45 10.59 5.77
N GLY A 29 -18.59 11.53 5.33
CA GLY A 29 -17.30 11.74 5.98
C GLY A 29 -16.18 12.22 5.07
N VAL A 30 -14.95 12.05 5.54
CA VAL A 30 -13.73 12.30 4.78
C VAL A 30 -13.18 10.96 4.29
N PHE A 31 -12.89 10.89 3.01
CA PHE A 31 -12.31 9.72 2.35
C PHE A 31 -10.94 10.06 1.79
N ILE A 32 -10.10 9.04 1.67
CA ILE A 32 -8.88 9.07 0.85
C ILE A 32 -9.06 8.09 -0.30
N ARG A 33 -8.63 8.49 -1.48
CA ARG A 33 -8.60 7.61 -2.65
C ARG A 33 -7.27 7.72 -3.36
N ALA A 34 -6.84 6.62 -3.95
CA ALA A 34 -5.59 6.54 -4.70
C ALA A 34 -5.69 5.43 -5.75
N ALA A 35 -4.90 5.56 -6.81
CA ALA A 35 -4.87 4.60 -7.89
C ALA A 35 -3.44 4.43 -8.41
N LYS A 36 -3.10 3.18 -8.72
CA LYS A 36 -1.93 2.81 -9.49
C LYS A 36 -2.26 1.62 -10.38
N SER A 37 -1.33 1.22 -11.23
CA SER A 37 -1.50 0.03 -12.08
C SER A 37 -1.85 -1.19 -11.21
N GLY A 38 -3.00 -1.81 -11.47
CA GLY A 38 -3.47 -2.99 -10.75
C GLY A 38 -4.11 -2.75 -9.38
N LEU A 39 -4.21 -1.51 -8.89
CA LEU A 39 -4.74 -1.20 -7.56
C LEU A 39 -5.50 0.13 -7.53
N LEU A 40 -6.76 0.08 -7.10
CA LEU A 40 -7.65 1.23 -6.94
C LEU A 40 -8.34 1.16 -5.58
N VAL A 41 -8.14 2.19 -4.74
CA VAL A 41 -8.61 2.19 -3.36
C VAL A 41 -9.37 3.46 -3.01
N GLN A 42 -10.34 3.30 -2.11
CA GLN A 42 -11.12 4.36 -1.52
C GLN A 42 -11.52 3.99 -0.10
N PHE A 43 -10.91 4.65 0.88
CA PHE A 43 -11.09 4.36 2.30
C PHE A 43 -11.64 5.56 3.07
N PRO A 44 -12.49 5.34 4.08
CA PRO A 44 -12.94 6.39 4.98
C PRO A 44 -11.82 6.69 5.97
N LEU A 45 -11.43 7.96 6.08
CA LEU A 45 -10.53 8.44 7.13
C LEU A 45 -11.30 8.81 8.40
N ALA A 46 -12.48 9.39 8.22
CA ALA A 46 -13.36 9.76 9.32
C ALA A 46 -14.80 9.70 8.83
N TYR A 47 -15.65 8.98 9.56
CA TYR A 47 -17.10 9.05 9.34
C TYR A 47 -17.67 10.26 10.08
N CYS A 48 -18.26 11.19 9.35
CA CYS A 48 -18.98 12.32 9.92
C CYS A 48 -20.09 12.77 8.96
N PRO A 49 -21.32 13.02 9.44
CA PRO A 49 -22.38 13.52 8.58
C PRO A 49 -22.09 14.95 8.11
N ILE A 50 -22.04 15.16 6.80
CA ILE A 50 -21.86 16.47 6.18
C ILE A 50 -23.09 16.76 5.32
N ARG A 51 -23.90 17.73 5.77
CA ARG A 51 -25.17 18.07 5.13
C ARG A 51 -24.96 18.61 3.72
N GLY A 52 -25.83 18.19 2.79
CA GLY A 52 -25.85 18.70 1.41
C GLY A 52 -24.90 18.01 0.45
N LEU A 53 -24.13 17.01 0.88
CA LEU A 53 -23.24 16.23 0.02
C LEU A 53 -23.72 14.79 -0.18
N PRO A 54 -23.50 14.18 -1.37
CA PRO A 54 -23.70 12.75 -1.59
C PRO A 54 -22.84 11.87 -0.67
N SER A 55 -23.37 10.72 -0.25
CA SER A 55 -22.58 9.71 0.46
C SER A 55 -21.66 8.94 -0.49
N MET A 56 -20.53 8.48 0.04
CA MET A 56 -19.52 7.72 -0.69
C MET A 56 -19.37 6.31 -0.09
N LYS A 57 -19.15 5.31 -0.95
CA LYS A 57 -18.93 3.92 -0.51
C LYS A 57 -17.44 3.59 -0.52
N PRO A 58 -16.90 2.95 0.52
CA PRO A 58 -15.53 2.45 0.46
C PRO A 58 -15.40 1.32 -0.57
N TYR A 59 -14.23 1.19 -1.17
CA TYR A 59 -13.87 0.04 -1.98
C TYR A 59 -12.36 -0.20 -1.96
N PHE A 60 -11.99 -1.45 -2.21
CA PHE A 60 -10.63 -1.88 -2.49
C PHE A 60 -10.70 -2.80 -3.70
N ASN A 61 -10.06 -2.40 -4.79
CA ASN A 61 -10.00 -3.18 -6.02
C ASN A 61 -8.55 -3.45 -6.36
N MET A 62 -8.18 -4.73 -6.38
CA MET A 62 -6.87 -5.19 -6.83
C MET A 62 -7.11 -6.13 -8.00
N GLU A 63 -6.51 -5.80 -9.15
CA GLU A 63 -6.70 -6.56 -10.39
C GLU A 63 -6.03 -7.94 -10.32
N ALA A 64 -4.96 -8.04 -9.53
CA ALA A 64 -4.23 -9.28 -9.32
C ALA A 64 -5.07 -10.29 -8.51
N PRO A 65 -5.04 -11.59 -8.85
CA PRO A 65 -5.66 -12.64 -8.03
C PRO A 65 -4.89 -12.80 -6.71
N ARG A 66 -5.39 -13.65 -5.80
CA ARG A 66 -4.65 -13.95 -4.56
C ARG A 66 -3.23 -14.47 -4.86
N VAL A 67 -2.28 -14.04 -4.04
CA VAL A 67 -0.89 -14.55 -4.10
C VAL A 67 -0.90 -16.08 -3.90
N PRO A 68 -0.30 -16.85 -4.82
CA PRO A 68 -0.20 -18.29 -4.70
C PRO A 68 0.50 -18.72 -3.41
N ARG A 69 -0.05 -19.74 -2.76
CA ARG A 69 0.53 -20.32 -1.54
C ARG A 69 2.03 -20.66 -1.66
N PRO A 70 2.53 -21.25 -2.77
CA PRO A 70 3.96 -21.54 -2.89
C PRO A 70 4.87 -20.32 -2.76
N LEU A 71 4.45 -19.16 -3.29
CA LEU A 71 5.23 -17.91 -3.15
C LEU A 71 5.22 -17.39 -1.71
N VAL A 72 4.10 -17.56 -1.00
CA VAL A 72 4.01 -17.22 0.42
C VAL A 72 4.92 -18.13 1.25
N GLU A 73 4.96 -19.43 0.94
CA GLU A 73 5.86 -20.39 1.59
C GLU A 73 7.33 -20.07 1.32
N GLU A 74 7.68 -19.69 0.08
CA GLU A 74 9.03 -19.23 -0.28
C GLU A 74 9.44 -17.99 0.51
N LEU A 75 8.57 -16.99 0.59
CA LEU A 75 8.78 -15.78 1.38
C LEU A 75 9.02 -16.11 2.86
N VAL A 76 8.14 -16.92 3.45
CA VAL A 76 8.25 -17.32 4.87
C VAL A 76 9.55 -18.10 5.11
N SER A 77 9.90 -19.02 4.21
CA SER A 77 11.16 -19.78 4.32
C SER A 77 12.38 -18.87 4.26
N ALA A 78 12.39 -17.87 3.37
CA ALA A 78 13.47 -16.90 3.26
C ALA A 78 13.58 -16.00 4.51
N ALA A 79 12.43 -15.60 5.07
CA ALA A 79 12.37 -14.83 6.31
C ALA A 79 12.89 -15.64 7.51
N MET A 80 12.50 -16.92 7.64
CA MET A 80 12.94 -17.79 8.75
C MET A 80 14.43 -18.15 8.71
N ALA A 81 15.07 -18.03 7.54
CA ALA A 81 16.49 -18.27 7.39
C ALA A 81 17.37 -17.10 7.89
N GLN A 82 16.78 -15.98 8.31
CA GLN A 82 17.49 -14.78 8.74
C GLN A 82 17.08 -14.33 10.14
N THR A 83 18.04 -13.76 10.86
CA THR A 83 17.78 -13.09 12.14
C THR A 83 17.47 -11.61 11.97
N ALA A 84 17.97 -11.01 10.89
CA ALA A 84 17.65 -9.64 10.50
C ALA A 84 16.30 -9.58 9.78
N GLU A 85 15.67 -8.41 9.81
CA GLU A 85 14.49 -8.15 8.99
C GLU A 85 14.85 -8.22 7.50
N ILE A 86 13.93 -8.75 6.70
CA ILE A 86 14.06 -8.81 5.25
C ILE A 86 12.78 -8.29 4.60
N LEU A 87 12.96 -7.43 3.60
CA LEU A 87 11.92 -6.84 2.77
C LEU A 87 11.70 -7.67 1.50
N PHE A 88 10.44 -7.81 1.11
CA PHE A 88 10.00 -8.49 -0.10
C PHE A 88 9.02 -7.62 -0.89
N TYR A 89 9.09 -7.72 -2.21
CA TYR A 89 8.10 -7.19 -3.14
C TYR A 89 7.40 -8.32 -3.88
N LEU A 90 6.07 -8.24 -3.95
CA LEU A 90 5.24 -9.05 -4.83
C LEU A 90 4.66 -8.16 -5.95
N ASN A 91 4.94 -8.55 -7.19
CA ASN A 91 4.47 -7.89 -8.40
C ASN A 91 3.53 -8.80 -9.17
N TRP A 92 2.49 -8.24 -9.79
CA TRP A 92 1.63 -8.95 -10.73
C TRP A 92 1.88 -8.41 -12.13
N GLU A 93 2.40 -9.26 -13.01
CA GLU A 93 2.76 -8.89 -14.37
C GLU A 93 2.48 -10.05 -15.31
N GLN A 94 1.98 -9.77 -16.52
CA GLN A 94 1.74 -10.78 -17.55
C GLN A 94 1.05 -12.05 -16.99
N ASP A 95 0.00 -11.82 -16.21
CA ASP A 95 -0.82 -12.85 -15.57
C ASP A 95 -0.07 -13.82 -14.62
N HIS A 96 1.03 -13.38 -14.01
CA HIS A 96 1.72 -14.14 -12.99
C HIS A 96 2.26 -13.26 -11.84
N TRP A 97 2.36 -13.88 -10.67
CA TRP A 97 2.99 -13.28 -9.49
C TRP A 97 4.49 -13.49 -9.54
N GLN A 98 5.25 -12.44 -9.20
CA GLN A 98 6.69 -12.48 -9.03
C GLN A 98 7.05 -12.03 -7.61
N LEU A 99 7.79 -12.88 -6.89
CA LEU A 99 8.41 -12.56 -5.61
C LEU A 99 9.83 -12.05 -5.87
N SER A 100 10.22 -10.98 -5.20
CA SER A 100 11.58 -10.47 -5.28
C SER A 100 12.05 -9.87 -3.96
N ILE A 101 13.35 -9.96 -3.72
CA ILE A 101 14.04 -9.34 -2.58
C ILE A 101 14.81 -8.15 -3.16
N PRO A 102 14.42 -6.89 -2.92
CA PRO A 102 15.15 -5.74 -3.43
C PRO A 102 16.52 -5.61 -2.76
N SER A 103 17.42 -4.84 -3.38
CA SER A 103 18.61 -4.32 -2.68
C SER A 103 18.17 -3.53 -1.45
N GLN A 104 18.66 -3.92 -0.28
CA GLN A 104 18.18 -3.42 1.01
C GLN A 104 19.30 -3.38 2.04
N ALA A 105 19.16 -2.46 3.00
CA ALA A 105 19.94 -2.43 4.23
C ALA A 105 19.10 -3.11 5.33
N GLN A 106 19.66 -4.14 5.95
CA GLN A 106 18.98 -4.98 6.93
C GLN A 106 19.58 -4.77 8.32
N ASP A 107 18.72 -4.70 9.32
CA ASP A 107 19.05 -4.75 10.74
C ASP A 107 18.07 -5.71 11.44
N VAL A 108 18.33 -6.03 12.71
CA VAL A 108 17.50 -6.95 13.52
C VAL A 108 16.10 -6.42 13.84
N ALA A 109 15.86 -5.13 13.64
CA ALA A 109 14.61 -4.46 13.97
C ALA A 109 14.21 -3.37 12.95
N CYS A 110 14.86 -3.36 11.78
CA CYS A 110 14.51 -2.47 10.68
C CYS A 110 15.03 -3.04 9.37
N VAL A 111 14.30 -2.80 8.28
CA VAL A 111 14.79 -3.00 6.93
C VAL A 111 14.40 -1.83 6.05
N THR A 112 15.35 -1.34 5.26
CA THR A 112 15.11 -0.21 4.33
C THR A 112 15.57 -0.62 2.92
N PRO A 113 14.74 -0.41 1.88
CA PRO A 113 15.20 -0.59 0.51
C PRO A 113 16.23 0.49 0.16
N ASN A 114 17.31 0.08 -0.50
CA ASN A 114 18.38 1.01 -0.91
C ASN A 114 17.92 1.96 -2.03
N GLU A 115 16.93 1.54 -2.82
CA GLU A 115 16.32 2.35 -3.88
C GLU A 115 14.80 2.45 -3.73
N THR A 116 14.30 3.69 -3.63
CA THR A 116 12.86 4.01 -3.47
C THR A 116 12.26 4.72 -4.69
N THR A 117 13.01 4.83 -5.78
CA THR A 117 12.55 5.47 -7.03
C THR A 117 12.65 4.54 -8.23
N GLY A 118 13.26 3.36 -8.06
CA GLY A 118 13.43 2.34 -9.08
C GLY A 118 12.12 1.71 -9.54
N GLU A 119 12.17 1.03 -10.68
CA GLU A 119 11.00 0.40 -11.29
C GLU A 119 10.41 -0.72 -10.42
N GLN A 120 11.28 -1.53 -9.79
CA GLN A 120 10.88 -2.61 -8.90
C GLN A 120 10.06 -2.08 -7.70
N TYR A 121 10.47 -0.94 -7.14
CA TYR A 121 9.76 -0.27 -6.04
C TYR A 121 8.39 0.26 -6.50
N ARG A 122 8.33 0.92 -7.67
CA ARG A 122 7.09 1.50 -8.19
C ARG A 122 6.05 0.44 -8.57
N ARG A 123 6.50 -0.70 -9.10
CA ARG A 123 5.63 -1.80 -9.53
C ARG A 123 5.09 -2.66 -8.39
N ALA A 124 5.77 -2.69 -7.23
CA ALA A 124 5.39 -3.52 -6.08
C ALA A 124 3.92 -3.32 -5.70
N LEU A 125 3.09 -4.34 -5.90
CA LEU A 125 1.68 -4.30 -5.48
C LEU A 125 1.53 -4.56 -3.99
N ILE A 126 2.38 -5.45 -3.47
CA ILE A 126 2.48 -5.74 -2.04
C ILE A 126 3.94 -5.60 -1.66
N GLU A 127 4.17 -4.77 -0.64
CA GLU A 127 5.41 -4.73 0.12
C GLU A 127 5.15 -5.42 1.46
N CYS A 128 6.08 -6.26 1.90
CA CYS A 128 6.02 -6.88 3.22
C CYS A 128 7.43 -7.18 3.70
N HIS A 129 7.64 -7.10 5.01
CA HIS A 129 8.91 -7.44 5.63
C HIS A 129 8.73 -8.44 6.79
N SER A 130 9.81 -9.13 7.14
CA SER A 130 9.88 -9.95 8.35
C SER A 130 10.34 -9.13 9.55
N HIS A 131 9.98 -9.56 10.76
CA HIS A 131 10.43 -8.96 12.03
C HIS A 131 11.60 -9.73 12.65
N GLY A 132 12.38 -10.46 11.83
CA GLY A 132 13.44 -11.35 12.28
C GLY A 132 12.97 -12.37 13.32
N THR A 133 13.47 -12.25 14.55
CA THR A 133 13.12 -13.13 15.69
C THR A 133 11.95 -12.60 16.54
N MET A 134 11.45 -11.40 16.26
CA MET A 134 10.34 -10.81 16.99
C MET A 134 9.01 -11.39 16.53
N LYS A 135 7.96 -11.18 17.34
CA LYS A 135 6.59 -11.47 16.92
C LYS A 135 6.18 -10.50 15.81
N ALA A 136 5.26 -10.92 14.95
CA ALA A 136 4.61 -10.00 14.00
C ALA A 136 3.65 -9.06 14.76
N PHE A 137 3.89 -7.75 14.69
CA PHE A 137 3.02 -6.69 15.20
C PHE A 137 3.27 -5.41 14.40
N PHE A 138 2.29 -4.52 14.27
CA PHE A 138 2.52 -3.20 13.66
C PHE A 138 3.26 -2.30 14.65
N SER A 139 4.46 -1.85 14.30
CA SER A 139 5.28 -0.98 15.14
C SER A 139 5.02 0.50 14.84
N GLN A 140 5.36 1.38 15.79
CA GLN A 140 5.34 2.83 15.55
C GLN A 140 6.35 3.28 14.48
N GLN A 141 7.34 2.44 14.15
CA GLN A 141 8.27 2.72 13.05
C GLN A 141 7.57 2.46 11.72
N ASP A 142 6.84 1.35 11.60
CA ASP A 142 6.02 1.03 10.42
C ASP A 142 4.98 2.12 10.18
N ASP A 143 4.25 2.56 11.22
CA ASP A 143 3.27 3.65 11.11
C ASP A 143 3.89 4.96 10.56
N ARG A 144 5.16 5.22 10.92
CA ARG A 144 5.88 6.42 10.47
C ARG A 144 6.38 6.30 9.04
N ASP A 145 6.73 5.10 8.61
CA ASP A 145 7.26 4.80 7.28
C ASP A 145 6.12 4.62 6.26
N GLU A 146 4.95 4.14 6.69
CA GLU A 146 3.74 3.94 5.89
C GLU A 146 2.85 5.19 5.76
N GLN A 147 3.46 6.34 5.45
CA GLN A 147 2.70 7.58 5.24
C GLN A 147 2.13 7.72 3.82
N GLY A 148 2.12 6.64 3.02
CA GLY A 148 1.73 6.74 1.62
C GLY A 148 1.40 5.46 0.83
N PHE A 149 0.49 5.64 -0.13
CA PHE A 149 0.21 4.95 -1.39
C PHE A 149 1.21 5.36 -2.50
N ARG A 150 1.89 4.36 -3.06
CA ARG A 150 3.00 4.52 -4.01
C ARG A 150 2.53 4.31 -5.44
#